data_AF-I4C150-F1
#
_entry.id   AF-I4C150-F1
#
_cell.length_a   1.000
_cell.length_b   1.000
_cell.length_c   1.000
_cell.angle_alpha   90.00
_cell.angle_beta   90.00
_cell.angle_gamma   90.00
#
_symmetry.space_group_name_H-M   'P 1'
#
loop_
_entity.id
_entity.type
_entity.pdbx_description
1 polymer ?
#
loop_
_entity_poly.entity_id
_entity_poly.type
_entity_poly.pdbx_seq_one_letter_code
_entity_poly.pdbx_strand_id
1 'polypeptide(L)'
;MFRVPAIVLWAIAFAYVESAVVEYLRCIYYPLERGGFQFPVLSLEQLEAMGPEHVRRLIIELGREISTLVMLVAISLSAAGNRREAWAYFLIAFGTWDIFYYLWLKLFLGWPQGIMTWDLLFLVPVPWVAPVLAPVLISVTMIAAGLTVLAFEWIGRPLEVSWSAWALIVLGGLVVIVSFCLDFHTITTGGYPNPFNWPLFGAGLATALASFLWSVVRHVRALS
;
A
#
# COMPACT_ATOMS: atom_id res chain seq x y z
N MET A 1 -16.41 16.70 9.60
CA MET A 1 -15.81 17.31 8.40
C MET A 1 -14.32 17.65 8.56
N PHE A 2 -13.88 18.33 9.62
CA PHE A 2 -12.46 18.74 9.80
C PHE A 2 -11.41 17.59 9.91
N ARG A 3 -11.85 16.34 10.07
CA ARG A 3 -10.94 15.20 10.27
C ARG A 3 -10.26 14.73 8.98
N VAL A 4 -10.94 14.77 7.83
CA VAL A 4 -10.36 14.29 6.56
C VAL A 4 -9.13 15.09 6.16
N PRO A 5 -9.15 16.45 6.15
CA PRO A 5 -7.94 17.23 5.87
C PRO A 5 -6.79 16.91 6.84
N ALA A 6 -7.07 16.71 8.13
CA ALA A 6 -6.05 16.36 9.11
C ALA A 6 -5.44 14.97 8.85
N ILE A 7 -6.25 13.97 8.51
CA ILE A 7 -5.78 12.63 8.13
C ILE A 7 -4.92 12.68 6.87
N VAL A 8 -5.34 13.43 5.86
CA VAL A 8 -4.58 13.60 4.60
C VAL A 8 -3.25 14.29 4.88
N LEU A 9 -3.24 15.40 5.62
CA LEU A 9 -1.99 16.10 5.99
C LEU A 9 -1.05 15.20 6.80
N TRP A 10 -1.59 14.46 7.77
CA TRP A 10 -0.82 13.49 8.55
C TRP A 10 -0.22 12.40 7.65
N ALA A 11 -1.00 11.84 6.72
CA ALA A 11 -0.53 10.77 5.82
C ALA A 11 0.56 11.27 4.87
N ILE A 12 0.43 12.49 4.34
CA ILE A 12 1.44 13.14 3.49
C ILE A 12 2.75 13.35 4.26
N ALA A 13 2.66 13.88 5.49
CA ALA A 13 3.82 14.12 6.34
C ALA A 13 4.47 12.80 6.79
N PHE A 14 3.67 11.79 7.12
CA PHE A 14 4.18 10.47 7.46
C PHE A 14 4.87 9.79 6.27
N ALA A 15 4.31 9.92 5.07
CA ALA A 15 4.95 9.43 3.85
C ALA A 15 6.32 10.07 3.61
N TYR A 16 6.49 11.36 3.93
CA TYR A 16 7.79 12.02 3.85
C TYR A 16 8.82 11.35 4.75
N VAL A 17 8.46 11.08 6.02
CA VAL A 17 9.35 10.44 7.00
C VAL A 17 9.78 9.05 6.50
N GLU A 18 8.83 8.28 5.99
CA GLU A 18 9.05 6.94 5.47
C GLU A 18 9.97 6.97 4.23
N SER A 19 9.69 7.87 3.29
CA SER A 19 10.53 8.07 2.10
C SER A 19 11.94 8.55 2.46
N ALA A 20 12.12 9.34 3.52
CA ALA A 20 13.44 9.75 3.98
C ALA A 20 14.25 8.57 4.55
N VAL A 21 13.61 7.67 5.31
CA VAL A 21 14.27 6.45 5.77
C VAL A 21 14.67 5.56 4.60
N VAL A 22 13.78 5.38 3.63
CA VAL A 22 14.06 4.58 2.41
C VAL A 22 15.16 5.22 1.57
N GLU A 23 15.22 6.56 1.50
CA GLU A 23 16.31 7.29 0.86
C GLU A 23 17.66 6.96 1.52
N TYR A 24 17.77 7.03 2.85
CA TYR A 24 18.99 6.65 3.57
C TYR A 24 19.38 5.19 3.33
N LEU A 25 18.42 4.26 3.33
CA LEU A 25 18.68 2.85 3.04
C LEU A 25 19.17 2.67 1.60
N ARG A 26 18.54 3.31 0.62
CA ARG A 26 18.95 3.25 -0.78
C ARG A 26 20.32 3.88 -0.99
N CYS A 27 20.70 4.93 -0.27
CA CYS A 27 22.05 5.48 -0.33
C CYS A 27 23.12 4.50 0.19
N ILE A 28 22.80 3.67 1.19
CA ILE A 28 23.73 2.65 1.71
C ILE A 28 23.88 1.48 0.72
N TYR A 29 22.77 0.99 0.17
CA TYR A 29 22.76 -0.26 -0.61
C TYR A 29 22.81 -0.08 -2.12
N TYR A 30 22.26 1.03 -2.62
CA TYR A 30 22.09 1.35 -4.04
C TYR A 30 22.41 2.82 -4.33
N PRO A 31 23.65 3.27 -4.08
CA PRO A 31 24.01 4.68 -4.22
C PRO A 31 23.76 5.20 -5.63
N LEU A 32 23.29 6.44 -5.74
CA LEU A 32 22.94 7.10 -7.01
C LEU A 32 24.10 7.10 -8.02
N GLU A 33 25.34 7.30 -7.55
CA GLU A 33 26.55 7.27 -8.38
C GLU A 33 26.78 5.91 -9.09
N ARG A 34 26.19 4.83 -8.57
CA ARG A 34 26.25 3.48 -9.14
C ARG A 34 24.97 3.08 -9.88
N GLY A 35 24.12 4.06 -10.24
CA GLY A 35 22.88 3.84 -10.99
C GLY A 35 21.60 3.84 -10.14
N GLY A 36 21.71 4.00 -8.81
CA GLY A 36 20.57 4.06 -7.90
C GLY A 36 19.87 2.72 -7.69
N PHE A 37 18.72 2.75 -7.02
CA PHE A 37 17.90 1.57 -6.80
C PHE A 37 17.31 1.04 -8.11
N GLN A 38 17.66 -0.20 -8.46
CA GLN A 38 17.18 -0.93 -9.61
C GLN A 38 17.09 -2.42 -9.24
N PHE A 39 16.27 -3.17 -9.97
CA PHE A 39 16.30 -4.63 -9.87
C PHE A 39 17.52 -5.20 -10.64
N PRO A 40 18.08 -6.32 -10.17
CA PRO A 40 17.69 -7.10 -9.00
C PRO A 40 18.06 -6.42 -7.68
N VAL A 41 17.26 -6.68 -6.64
CA VAL A 41 17.63 -6.31 -5.27
C VAL A 41 18.69 -7.27 -4.72
N LEU A 42 19.40 -6.85 -3.68
CA LEU A 42 20.34 -7.70 -2.96
C LEU A 42 19.63 -8.95 -2.42
N SER A 43 20.16 -10.12 -2.80
CA SER A 43 19.77 -11.40 -2.21
C SER A 43 20.15 -11.48 -0.73
N LEU A 44 19.52 -12.40 0.00
CA LEU A 44 19.85 -12.65 1.41
C LEU A 44 21.31 -13.06 1.58
N GLU A 45 21.82 -13.93 0.70
CA GLU A 45 23.23 -14.37 0.73
C GLU A 45 24.21 -13.19 0.52
N GLN A 46 23.90 -12.29 -0.42
CA GLN A 46 24.71 -11.09 -0.64
C GLN A 46 24.68 -10.16 0.58
N LEU A 47 23.52 -9.99 1.20
CA LEU A 47 23.36 -9.16 2.39
C LEU A 47 24.13 -9.74 3.59
N GLU A 48 24.09 -11.06 3.77
CA GLU A 48 24.84 -11.79 4.79
C GLU A 48 26.36 -11.66 4.56
N ALA A 49 26.82 -11.77 3.32
CA ALA A 49 28.22 -11.61 2.95
C ALA A 49 28.77 -10.20 3.22
N MET A 50 27.91 -9.17 3.21
CA MET A 50 28.27 -7.80 3.59
C MET A 50 28.50 -7.62 5.09
N GLY A 51 28.06 -8.58 5.91
CA GLY A 51 28.31 -8.64 7.35
C GLY A 51 27.05 -8.54 8.21
N PRO A 52 27.15 -8.88 9.52
CA PRO A 52 26.00 -9.06 10.42
C PRO A 52 25.19 -7.78 10.64
N GLU A 53 25.81 -6.61 10.49
CA GLU A 53 25.18 -5.31 10.59
C GLU A 53 24.07 -5.11 9.53
N HIS A 54 24.24 -5.69 8.33
CA HIS A 54 23.27 -5.56 7.25
C HIS A 54 22.04 -6.45 7.46
N VAL A 55 22.24 -7.65 7.98
CA VAL A 55 21.15 -8.54 8.43
C VAL A 55 20.35 -7.88 9.56
N ARG A 56 21.02 -7.23 10.52
CA ARG A 56 20.33 -6.48 11.58
C ARG A 56 19.48 -5.33 11.01
N ARG A 57 19.99 -4.60 10.01
CA ARG A 57 19.21 -3.54 9.33
C ARG A 57 17.99 -4.09 8.61
N LEU A 58 18.05 -5.27 8.00
CA LEU A 58 16.87 -5.92 7.41
C LEU A 58 15.78 -6.21 8.46
N ILE A 59 16.15 -6.70 9.64
CA ILE A 59 15.21 -6.93 10.73
C ILE A 59 14.57 -5.61 11.20
N ILE A 60 15.36 -4.54 11.28
CA ILE A 60 14.85 -3.21 11.61
C ILE A 60 13.86 -2.73 10.53
N GLU A 61 14.14 -3.00 9.25
CA GLU A 61 13.26 -2.63 8.15
C GLU A 61 11.92 -3.39 8.19
N LEU A 62 11.94 -4.69 8.50
CA LEU A 62 10.72 -5.47 8.76
C LEU A 62 9.91 -4.87 9.92
N GLY A 63 10.59 -4.48 11.01
CA GLY A 63 9.96 -3.83 12.16
C GLY A 63 9.37 -2.45 11.80
N ARG A 64 10.04 -1.70 10.92
CA ARG A 64 9.58 -0.41 10.41
C ARG A 64 8.29 -0.57 9.60
N GLU A 65 8.25 -1.49 8.63
CA GLU A 65 7.05 -1.75 7.82
C GLU A 65 5.84 -2.17 8.65
N ILE A 66 6.04 -3.03 9.65
CA ILE A 66 4.98 -3.41 10.59
C ILE A 66 4.52 -2.18 11.38
N SER A 67 5.46 -1.34 11.81
CA SER A 67 5.15 -0.09 12.54
C SER A 67 4.34 0.88 11.68
N THR A 68 4.62 0.97 10.37
CA THR A 68 3.83 1.76 9.42
C THR A 68 2.37 1.34 9.40
N LEU A 69 2.10 0.03 9.32
CA LEU A 69 0.74 -0.50 9.37
C LEU A 69 0.06 -0.21 10.72
N VAL A 70 0.79 -0.37 11.83
CA VAL A 70 0.28 -0.07 13.17
C VAL A 70 -0.08 1.42 13.30
N MET A 71 0.78 2.31 12.80
CA MET A 71 0.55 3.76 12.85
C MET A 71 -0.69 4.16 12.02
N LEU A 72 -0.84 3.60 10.82
CA LEU A 72 -2.02 3.82 9.96
C LEU A 72 -3.31 3.34 10.62
N VAL A 73 -3.29 2.18 11.28
CA VAL A 73 -4.45 1.69 12.04
C VAL A 73 -4.72 2.59 13.25
N ALA A 74 -3.68 2.95 14.01
CA ALA A 74 -3.80 3.73 15.24
C ALA A 74 -4.39 5.13 14.98
N ILE A 75 -3.89 5.86 13.97
CA ILE A 75 -4.43 7.20 13.64
C ILE A 75 -5.90 7.11 13.21
N SER A 76 -6.25 6.06 12.46
CA SER A 76 -7.60 5.85 11.94
C SER A 76 -8.60 5.53 13.05
N LEU A 77 -8.20 4.70 14.02
CA LEU A 77 -8.98 4.43 15.23
C LEU A 77 -9.12 5.68 16.12
N SER A 78 -8.05 6.47 16.26
CA SER A 78 -8.07 7.68 17.10
C SER A 78 -8.99 8.78 16.57
N ALA A 79 -9.15 8.87 15.24
CA ALA A 79 -9.95 9.88 14.58
C ALA A 79 -11.44 9.48 14.45
N ALA A 80 -11.79 8.22 14.68
CA ALA A 80 -13.12 7.70 14.38
C ALA A 80 -14.08 7.72 15.57
N GLY A 81 -15.35 8.02 15.30
CA GLY A 81 -16.45 7.84 16.26
C GLY A 81 -17.06 6.44 16.24
N ASN A 82 -16.86 5.68 15.16
CA ASN A 82 -17.35 4.31 15.03
C ASN A 82 -16.45 3.46 14.11
N ARG A 83 -16.71 2.15 14.03
CA ARG A 83 -15.88 1.21 13.26
C ARG A 83 -15.86 1.50 11.75
N ARG A 84 -16.95 1.99 11.16
CA ARG A 84 -17.03 2.29 9.72
C ARG A 84 -16.23 3.55 9.40
N GLU A 85 -16.32 4.57 10.25
CA GLU A 85 -15.44 5.74 10.16
C GLU A 85 -13.96 5.36 10.30
N ALA A 86 -13.61 4.48 11.25
CA ALA A 86 -12.23 4.02 11.43
C ALA A 86 -11.71 3.34 10.17
N TRP A 87 -12.53 2.48 9.56
CA TRP A 87 -12.17 1.82 8.30
C TRP A 87 -12.03 2.80 7.15
N ALA A 88 -12.94 3.75 7.03
CA ALA A 88 -12.85 4.75 5.98
C ALA A 88 -11.63 5.67 6.13
N TYR A 89 -11.29 6.09 7.36
CA TYR A 89 -10.08 6.85 7.62
C TYR A 89 -8.80 6.04 7.35
N PHE A 90 -8.80 4.74 7.64
CA PHE A 90 -7.69 3.86 7.28
C PHE A 90 -7.48 3.80 5.77
N LEU A 91 -8.56 3.61 4.99
CA LEU A 91 -8.47 3.57 3.54
C LEU A 91 -7.92 4.87 2.95
N ILE A 92 -8.37 6.02 3.46
CA ILE A 92 -7.90 7.34 3.03
C ILE A 92 -6.44 7.56 3.43
N ALA A 93 -6.07 7.25 4.69
CA ALA A 93 -4.72 7.42 5.20
C ALA A 93 -3.72 6.55 4.44
N PHE A 94 -4.02 5.26 4.28
CA PHE A 94 -3.16 4.30 3.58
C PHE A 94 -2.95 4.70 2.13
N GLY A 95 -4.03 4.95 1.37
CA GLY A 95 -3.90 5.32 -0.04
C GLY A 95 -3.22 6.67 -0.25
N THR A 96 -3.44 7.63 0.66
CA THR A 96 -2.74 8.93 0.59
C THR A 96 -1.26 8.75 0.88
N TRP A 97 -0.92 8.02 1.95
CA TRP A 97 0.45 7.74 2.34
C TRP A 97 1.23 7.06 1.20
N ASP A 98 0.66 6.03 0.59
CA ASP A 98 1.29 5.24 -0.47
C ASP A 98 1.56 6.08 -1.74
N ILE A 99 0.59 6.89 -2.18
CA ILE A 99 0.79 7.80 -3.32
C ILE A 99 1.89 8.82 -3.02
N PHE A 100 1.84 9.46 -1.85
CA PHE A 100 2.82 10.48 -1.49
C PHE A 100 4.20 9.91 -1.20
N TYR A 101 4.30 8.64 -0.77
CA TYR A 101 5.57 7.94 -0.66
C TYR A 101 6.30 7.91 -2.01
N TYR A 102 5.59 7.60 -3.10
CA TYR A 102 6.17 7.67 -4.44
C TYR A 102 6.51 9.08 -4.89
N LEU A 103 5.68 10.08 -4.55
CA LEU A 103 5.97 11.48 -4.89
C LEU A 103 7.22 12.00 -4.18
N TRP A 104 7.41 11.66 -2.90
CA TRP A 104 8.60 12.04 -2.14
C TRP A 104 9.84 11.31 -2.63
N LEU A 105 9.76 10.00 -2.92
CA LEU A 105 10.88 9.29 -3.54
C LEU A 105 11.24 9.88 -4.91
N LYS A 106 10.24 10.35 -5.69
CA LYS A 106 10.50 11.01 -6.98
C LYS A 106 11.27 12.30 -6.78
N LEU A 107 10.95 13.04 -5.72
CA LEU A 107 11.63 14.27 -5.36
C LEU A 107 13.07 14.02 -4.85
N PHE A 108 13.26 13.00 -4.01
CA PHE A 108 14.57 12.74 -3.37
C PHE A 108 15.55 12.04 -4.30
N LEU A 109 15.07 11.06 -5.06
CA LEU A 109 15.90 10.11 -5.81
C LEU A 109 15.65 10.13 -7.32
N GLY A 110 14.67 10.90 -7.81
CA GLY A 110 14.21 10.79 -9.20
C GLY A 110 13.49 9.47 -9.52
N TRP A 111 13.23 8.65 -8.50
CA TRP A 111 12.63 7.32 -8.61
C TRP A 111 11.17 7.35 -8.13
N PRO A 112 10.20 6.71 -8.81
CA PRO A 112 10.36 5.81 -9.95
C PRO A 112 10.59 6.56 -11.26
N GLN A 113 11.25 5.93 -12.24
CA GLN A 113 11.47 6.53 -13.56
C GLN A 113 10.16 6.69 -14.33
N GLY A 114 9.23 5.74 -14.17
CA GLY A 114 7.87 5.82 -14.69
C GLY A 114 6.91 4.92 -13.91
N ILE A 115 5.62 4.97 -14.26
CA ILE A 115 4.58 4.20 -13.56
C ILE A 115 4.73 2.67 -13.71
N MET A 116 5.47 2.21 -14.71
CA MET A 116 5.74 0.77 -14.91
C MET A 116 7.09 0.32 -14.30
N THR A 117 7.80 1.22 -13.62
CA THR A 117 9.01 0.84 -12.89
C THR A 117 8.63 -0.14 -11.78
N TRP A 118 9.40 -1.22 -11.66
CA TRP A 118 9.25 -2.19 -10.59
C TRP A 118 9.68 -1.62 -9.24
N ASP A 119 8.95 -2.00 -8.21
CA ASP A 119 9.25 -1.65 -6.82
C ASP A 119 9.17 -2.85 -5.90
N LEU A 120 9.82 -2.72 -4.75
CA LEU A 120 9.68 -3.58 -3.59
C LEU A 120 8.73 -2.88 -2.61
N LEU A 121 7.48 -3.32 -2.57
CA LEU A 121 6.38 -2.63 -1.89
C LEU A 121 6.43 -2.83 -0.38
N PHE A 122 6.63 -4.08 0.04
CA PHE A 122 6.69 -4.55 1.41
C PHE A 122 7.56 -5.82 1.45
N LEU A 123 8.14 -6.12 2.61
CA LEU A 123 8.90 -7.33 2.90
C LEU A 123 8.08 -8.35 3.71
N VAL A 124 6.99 -7.93 4.35
CA VAL A 124 6.18 -8.79 5.24
C VAL A 124 4.93 -9.33 4.53
N PRO A 125 4.60 -10.64 4.63
CA PRO A 125 5.39 -11.71 5.25
C PRO A 125 6.52 -12.26 4.36
N VAL A 126 6.47 -11.91 3.07
CA VAL A 126 7.48 -12.17 2.05
C VAL A 126 7.62 -10.92 1.19
N PRO A 127 8.67 -10.76 0.36
CA PRO A 127 8.78 -9.64 -0.57
C PRO A 127 7.59 -9.50 -1.53
N TRP A 128 6.98 -8.32 -1.54
CA TRP A 128 5.91 -7.93 -2.46
C TRP A 128 6.52 -7.08 -3.56
N VAL A 129 6.40 -7.51 -4.80
CA VAL A 129 6.94 -6.78 -5.94
C VAL A 129 5.87 -6.53 -6.99
N ALA A 130 5.84 -5.31 -7.51
CA ALA A 130 4.96 -4.94 -8.61
C ALA A 130 5.49 -3.70 -9.34
N PRO A 131 5.01 -3.43 -10.56
CA PRO A 131 5.10 -2.10 -11.15
C PRO A 131 4.35 -1.07 -10.31
N VAL A 132 4.90 0.13 -10.12
CA VAL A 132 4.32 1.22 -9.29
C VAL A 132 2.85 1.53 -9.61
N LEU A 133 2.42 1.32 -10.85
CA LEU A 133 1.02 1.49 -11.24
C LEU A 133 0.07 0.62 -10.38
N ALA A 134 0.46 -0.59 -10.01
CA ALA A 134 -0.40 -1.51 -9.26
C ALA A 134 -0.76 -1.00 -7.84
N PRO A 135 0.19 -0.63 -6.95
CA PRO A 135 -0.14 -0.04 -5.65
C PRO A 135 -0.87 1.30 -5.80
N VAL A 136 -0.52 2.14 -6.79
CA VAL A 136 -1.23 3.40 -7.03
C VAL A 136 -2.72 3.18 -7.38
N LEU A 137 -3.04 2.16 -8.19
CA LEU A 137 -4.44 1.81 -8.51
C LEU A 137 -5.22 1.36 -7.26
N ILE A 138 -4.58 0.59 -6.38
CA ILE A 138 -5.17 0.20 -5.09
C ILE A 138 -5.42 1.46 -4.25
N SER A 139 -4.43 2.33 -4.13
CA SER A 139 -4.48 3.54 -3.32
C SER A 139 -5.59 4.50 -3.75
N VAL A 140 -5.76 4.72 -5.06
CA VAL A 140 -6.88 5.50 -5.61
C VAL A 140 -8.23 4.84 -5.26
N THR A 141 -8.32 3.51 -5.41
CA THR A 141 -9.55 2.76 -5.09
C THR A 141 -9.89 2.84 -3.61
N MET A 142 -8.90 2.71 -2.72
CA MET A 142 -9.06 2.82 -1.27
C MET A 142 -9.54 4.22 -0.87
N ILE A 143 -8.89 5.28 -1.38
CA ILE A 143 -9.31 6.66 -1.11
C ILE A 143 -10.77 6.89 -1.54
N ALA A 144 -11.13 6.49 -2.76
CA ALA A 144 -12.48 6.65 -3.28
C ALA A 144 -13.54 5.89 -2.44
N ALA A 145 -13.24 4.64 -2.06
CA ALA A 145 -14.10 3.84 -1.21
C ALA A 145 -14.26 4.45 0.19
N GLY A 146 -13.15 4.88 0.82
CA GLY A 146 -13.16 5.54 2.12
C GLY A 146 -13.98 6.84 2.11
N LEU A 147 -13.79 7.70 1.12
CA LEU A 147 -14.57 8.93 0.96
C LEU A 147 -16.07 8.65 0.79
N THR A 148 -16.41 7.60 0.03
CA THR A 148 -17.80 7.18 -0.18
C THR A 148 -18.44 6.70 1.14
N VAL A 149 -17.73 5.86 1.91
CA VAL A 149 -18.22 5.40 3.22
C VAL A 149 -18.43 6.58 4.17
N LEU A 150 -17.48 7.51 4.26
CA LEU A 150 -17.64 8.71 5.12
C LEU A 150 -18.80 9.60 4.67
N ALA A 151 -19.01 9.75 3.36
CA ALA A 151 -20.13 10.55 2.86
C ALA A 151 -21.47 9.99 3.34
N PHE A 152 -21.66 8.66 3.31
CA PHE A 152 -22.86 8.00 3.84
C PHE A 152 -22.99 8.12 5.35
N GLU A 153 -21.89 8.02 6.11
CA GLU A 153 -21.91 8.26 7.57
C GLU A 153 -22.37 9.69 7.88
N TRP A 154 -21.83 10.70 7.19
CA TRP A 154 -22.11 12.11 7.50
C TRP A 154 -23.53 12.55 7.16
N ILE A 155 -24.19 11.92 6.19
CA ILE A 155 -25.61 12.18 5.90
C ILE A 155 -26.56 11.34 6.77
N GLY A 156 -26.03 10.61 7.77
CA GLY A 156 -26.83 9.80 8.69
C GLY A 156 -27.44 8.55 8.05
N ARG A 157 -26.88 8.07 6.93
CA ARG A 157 -27.37 6.89 6.19
C ARG A 157 -26.22 5.89 5.99
N PRO A 158 -25.67 5.32 7.08
CA PRO A 158 -24.45 4.52 7.05
C PRO A 158 -24.56 3.37 6.04
N LEU A 159 -23.51 3.16 5.26
CA LEU A 159 -23.50 2.14 4.20
C LEU A 159 -23.57 0.74 4.80
N GLU A 160 -24.62 -0.01 4.47
CA GLU A 160 -24.77 -1.40 4.89
C GLU A 160 -24.19 -2.35 3.85
N VAL A 161 -23.02 -2.91 4.15
CA VAL A 161 -22.37 -3.91 3.30
C VAL A 161 -22.71 -5.29 3.85
N SER A 162 -23.38 -6.11 3.04
CA SER A 162 -23.72 -7.49 3.40
C SER A 162 -22.47 -8.34 3.64
N TRP A 163 -22.58 -9.40 4.46
CA TRP A 163 -21.45 -10.27 4.76
C TRP A 163 -20.83 -10.90 3.50
N SER A 164 -21.64 -11.24 2.49
CA SER A 164 -21.16 -11.83 1.22
C SER A 164 -20.39 -10.81 0.40
N ALA A 165 -20.86 -9.56 0.37
CA ALA A 165 -20.13 -8.47 -0.27
C ALA A 165 -18.79 -8.21 0.44
N TRP A 166 -18.78 -8.22 1.78
CA TRP A 166 -17.55 -8.15 2.57
C TRP A 166 -16.60 -9.30 2.27
N ALA A 167 -17.10 -10.54 2.19
CA ALA A 167 -16.28 -11.70 1.87
C ALA A 167 -15.63 -11.57 0.49
N LEU A 168 -16.36 -11.06 -0.51
CA LEU A 168 -15.82 -10.79 -1.85
C LEU A 168 -14.79 -9.66 -1.87
N ILE A 169 -14.99 -8.60 -1.07
CA ILE A 169 -14.00 -7.52 -0.92
C ILE A 169 -12.70 -8.07 -0.33
N VAL A 170 -12.80 -8.85 0.76
CA VAL A 170 -11.64 -9.48 1.39
C VAL A 170 -10.95 -10.46 0.45
N LEU A 171 -11.71 -11.31 -0.24
CA LEU A 171 -11.18 -12.26 -1.20
C LEU A 171 -10.45 -11.55 -2.35
N GLY A 172 -11.05 -10.49 -2.91
CA GLY A 172 -10.42 -9.68 -3.95
C GLY A 172 -9.10 -9.04 -3.47
N GLY A 173 -9.07 -8.51 -2.24
CA GLY A 173 -7.85 -7.99 -1.62
C GLY A 173 -6.77 -9.07 -1.42
N LEU A 174 -7.14 -10.26 -0.97
CA LEU A 174 -6.20 -11.38 -0.84
C LEU A 174 -5.63 -11.81 -2.19
N VAL A 175 -6.45 -11.87 -3.25
CA VAL A 175 -5.99 -12.17 -4.61
C VAL A 175 -5.00 -11.12 -5.11
N VAL A 176 -5.23 -9.84 -4.81
CA VAL A 176 -4.28 -8.76 -5.11
C VAL A 176 -2.96 -8.96 -4.37
N ILE A 177 -2.99 -9.24 -3.07
CA ILE A 177 -1.78 -9.51 -2.27
C ILE A 177 -1.01 -10.72 -2.83
N VAL A 178 -1.71 -11.80 -3.19
CA VAL A 178 -1.09 -12.98 -3.81
C VAL A 178 -0.37 -12.59 -5.09
N SER A 179 -0.97 -11.72 -5.93
CA SER A 179 -0.34 -11.27 -7.18
C SER A 179 0.99 -10.53 -6.97
N PHE A 180 1.15 -9.82 -5.85
CA PHE A 180 2.40 -9.17 -5.46
C PHE A 180 3.45 -10.15 -4.92
N CYS A 181 3.01 -11.26 -4.31
CA CYS A 181 3.88 -12.23 -3.69
C CYS A 181 4.38 -13.31 -4.65
N LEU A 182 3.77 -13.51 -5.83
CA LEU A 182 4.04 -14.67 -6.69
C LEU A 182 5.52 -14.86 -7.04
N ASP A 183 6.26 -13.76 -7.18
CA ASP A 183 7.65 -13.79 -7.63
C ASP A 183 8.69 -13.71 -6.49
N PHE A 184 8.24 -13.81 -5.23
CA PHE A 184 9.10 -13.60 -4.06
C PHE A 184 10.38 -14.46 -4.08
N HIS A 185 10.29 -15.71 -4.56
CA HIS A 185 11.45 -16.62 -4.59
C HIS A 185 12.56 -16.08 -5.49
N THR A 186 12.22 -15.71 -6.73
CA THR A 186 13.13 -15.09 -7.70
C THR A 186 13.82 -13.87 -7.10
N ILE A 187 13.05 -13.02 -6.41
CA ILE A 187 13.54 -11.80 -5.78
C ILE A 187 14.52 -12.11 -4.63
N THR A 188 14.18 -13.07 -3.76
CA THR A 188 15.04 -13.43 -2.62
C THR A 188 16.38 -14.04 -3.04
N THR A 189 16.44 -14.67 -4.22
CA THR A 189 17.68 -15.21 -4.81
C THR A 189 18.44 -14.20 -5.68
N GLY A 190 18.03 -12.92 -5.70
CA GLY A 190 18.71 -11.86 -6.46
C GLY A 190 18.42 -11.88 -7.96
N GLY A 191 17.28 -12.47 -8.37
CA GLY A 191 16.82 -12.49 -9.74
C GLY A 191 16.04 -11.23 -10.14
N TYR A 192 15.89 -11.04 -11.45
CA TYR A 192 15.00 -10.01 -12.00
C TYR A 192 13.53 -10.42 -11.86
N PRO A 193 12.62 -9.45 -11.65
CA PRO A 193 11.20 -9.74 -11.58
C PRO A 193 10.69 -10.28 -12.93
N ASN A 194 9.94 -11.39 -12.86
CA ASN A 194 9.16 -11.90 -13.97
C ASN A 194 8.04 -10.93 -14.35
N PRO A 195 7.48 -11.00 -15.59
CA PRO A 195 6.36 -10.15 -15.98
C PRO A 195 5.21 -10.19 -14.96
N PHE A 196 4.75 -9.00 -14.54
CA PHE A 196 3.71 -8.88 -13.52
C PHE A 196 2.39 -9.52 -13.97
N ASN A 197 1.75 -10.28 -13.08
CA ASN A 197 0.51 -10.99 -13.37
C ASN A 197 -0.71 -10.05 -13.32
N TRP A 198 -0.80 -9.16 -14.31
CA TRP A 198 -1.90 -8.20 -14.48
C TRP A 198 -3.29 -8.85 -14.50
N PRO A 199 -3.51 -10.03 -15.13
CA PRO A 199 -4.81 -10.69 -15.07
C PRO A 199 -5.24 -11.06 -13.64
N LEU A 200 -4.32 -11.61 -12.83
CA LEU A 200 -4.64 -11.99 -11.45
C LEU A 200 -4.89 -10.75 -10.58
N PHE A 201 -4.01 -9.75 -10.69
CA PHE A 201 -4.18 -8.45 -10.01
C PHE A 201 -5.53 -7.80 -10.37
N GLY A 202 -5.82 -7.72 -11.67
CA GLY A 202 -7.03 -7.12 -12.20
C GLY A 202 -8.29 -7.86 -11.75
N ALA A 203 -8.26 -9.20 -11.73
CA ALA A 203 -9.37 -10.02 -11.24
C ALA A 203 -9.65 -9.75 -9.75
N GLY A 204 -8.61 -9.67 -8.92
CA GLY A 204 -8.74 -9.36 -7.49
C GLY A 204 -9.32 -7.96 -7.26
N LEU A 205 -8.74 -6.95 -7.91
CA LEU A 205 -9.18 -5.56 -7.80
C LEU A 205 -10.63 -5.38 -8.31
N ALA A 206 -10.96 -5.96 -9.47
CA ALA A 206 -12.29 -5.90 -10.05
C ALA A 206 -13.33 -6.58 -9.15
N THR A 207 -13.00 -7.72 -8.55
CA THR A 207 -13.90 -8.44 -7.63
C THR A 207 -14.22 -7.58 -6.41
N ALA A 208 -13.20 -6.99 -5.78
CA ALA A 208 -13.41 -6.14 -4.62
C ALA A 208 -14.20 -4.88 -4.97
N LEU A 209 -13.83 -4.20 -6.06
CA LEU A 209 -14.48 -2.98 -6.51
C LEU A 209 -15.94 -3.22 -6.92
N ALA A 210 -16.21 -4.27 -7.70
CA ALA A 210 -17.57 -4.60 -8.13
C ALA A 210 -18.47 -4.93 -6.94
N SER A 211 -17.96 -5.68 -5.95
CA SER A 211 -18.69 -5.99 -4.71
C SER A 211 -19.03 -4.73 -3.90
N PHE A 212 -18.07 -3.81 -3.77
CA PHE A 212 -18.28 -2.53 -3.09
C PHE A 212 -19.31 -1.66 -3.83
N LEU A 213 -19.15 -1.47 -5.14
CA LEU A 213 -20.07 -0.68 -5.96
C LEU A 213 -21.48 -1.25 -5.97
N TRP A 214 -21.62 -2.57 -6.04
CA TRP A 214 -22.92 -3.24 -5.92
C TRP A 214 -23.59 -2.92 -4.58
N SER A 215 -22.83 -2.93 -3.48
CA SER A 215 -23.32 -2.58 -2.16
C SER A 215 -23.79 -1.12 -2.10
N VAL A 216 -23.02 -0.19 -2.69
CA VAL A 216 -23.41 1.22 -2.80
C VAL A 216 -24.70 1.40 -3.61
N VAL A 217 -24.80 0.77 -4.79
CA VAL A 217 -26.00 0.87 -5.65
C VAL A 217 -27.22 0.29 -4.95
N ARG A 218 -27.08 -0.87 -4.30
CA ARG A 218 -28.16 -1.50 -3.54
C ARG A 218 -28.61 -0.61 -2.38
N HIS A 219 -27.67 0.00 -1.65
CA HIS A 219 -27.97 0.90 -0.55
C HIS A 219 -28.73 2.14 -1.02
N VAL A 220 -28.28 2.78 -2.10
CA VAL A 220 -28.96 3.94 -2.69
C VAL A 220 -30.38 3.61 -3.13
N ARG A 221 -30.60 2.43 -3.75
CA ARG A 221 -31.94 1.96 -4.14
C ARG A 221 -32.86 1.66 -2.96
N ALA A 222 -32.31 1.27 -1.81
CA ALA A 222 -33.11 1.05 -0.60
C ALA A 222 -33.54 2.36 0.08
N LEU A 223 -32.90 3.48 -0.30
CA LEU A 223 -33.16 4.82 0.24
C LEU A 223 -34.12 5.66 -0.61
N SER A 224 -34.45 5.21 -1.83
CA SER A 224 -35.38 5.83 -2.77
C SER A 224 -36.78 5.22 -2.65
#